data_AF-A0A4R2E5Q7-F1
#
_entry.id   AF-A0A4R2E5Q7-F1
#
_cell.length_a   1.000
_cell.length_b   1.000
_cell.length_c   1.000
_cell.angle_alpha   90.00
_cell.angle_beta   90.00
_cell.angle_gamma   90.00
#
_symmetry.space_group_name_H-M   'P 1'
#
loop_
_entity.id
_entity.type
_entity.pdbx_description
1 polymer ?
#
loop_
_entity_poly.entity_id
_entity_poly.type
_entity_poly.pdbx_seq_one_letter_code
_entity_poly.pdbx_strand_id
1 'polypeptide(L)'
;MRMDQNSEQPKIVRFARFLFVWICVGIPLGLLTLTVGPMRWLANYAHKTSMPTEKEAFYGKLIILGFVVVSFLVAFLICRVILRCGKKKSQKGGMGVLLLLLVGSLGVFVFRPDLLIAKQPDRQIIVENGTSLQKAEFVLGSYPDYDQIKILKSEGYTAIITLLHPLVAPAEPKMLSDERENAQVAGIDLIEMPMLPWVSGNEKTIMKIRALAKTAKGKYYVHCYLGKDRINAFRSIIADENASYKAARDLEARDLSTKNYFENGPVFKLGNRVYITPYPSDEEFLTYLFNGDVKTIVCILNPAVASEKSLVEKEKKYAKLYGVRFVNLPIRSNSLTDIRILKDSVSKLEKPLVIHGINSNTPTVNAIKEHLKEGS
;
A
#
# COMPACT_ATOMS: atom_id res chain seq x y z
N MET A 1 -8.23 -39.67 -47.98
CA MET A 1 -7.04 -38.81 -47.75
C MET A 1 -7.52 -37.36 -47.68
N ARG A 2 -7.95 -36.87 -46.51
CA ARG A 2 -8.40 -35.48 -46.33
C ARG A 2 -7.16 -34.62 -46.10
N MET A 3 -6.75 -33.87 -47.12
CA MET A 3 -5.67 -32.90 -47.01
C MET A 3 -6.00 -31.86 -45.93
N ASP A 4 -5.07 -31.72 -44.99
CA ASP A 4 -5.05 -30.74 -43.92
C ASP A 4 -5.03 -29.31 -44.53
N GLN A 5 -6.20 -28.69 -44.71
CA GLN A 5 -6.32 -27.27 -45.11
C GLN A 5 -6.00 -26.29 -43.97
N ASN A 6 -5.34 -26.73 -42.89
CA ASN A 6 -5.06 -25.90 -41.71
C ASN A 6 -3.57 -25.44 -41.63
N SER A 7 -2.75 -25.75 -42.64
CA SER A 7 -1.29 -25.54 -42.58
C SER A 7 -0.84 -24.09 -42.81
N GLU A 8 -1.62 -23.21 -43.44
CA GLU A 8 -1.16 -21.89 -43.89
C GLU A 8 -1.77 -20.71 -43.09
N GLN A 9 -1.57 -20.66 -41.77
CA GLN A 9 -1.67 -19.38 -41.09
C GLN A 9 -0.26 -18.90 -40.72
N PRO A 10 0.10 -17.65 -41.05
CA PRO A 10 1.42 -17.13 -40.71
C PRO A 10 1.62 -17.23 -39.20
N LYS A 11 2.84 -17.58 -38.77
CA LYS A 11 3.19 -17.82 -37.36
C LYS A 11 2.70 -16.69 -36.44
N ILE A 12 2.69 -15.46 -36.94
CA ILE A 12 2.22 -14.26 -36.25
C ILE A 12 0.72 -14.31 -35.88
N VAL A 13 -0.14 -14.85 -36.75
CA VAL A 13 -1.58 -14.94 -36.50
C VAL A 13 -1.88 -16.02 -35.47
N ARG A 14 -1.14 -17.14 -35.49
CA ARG A 14 -1.24 -18.19 -34.46
C ARG A 14 -0.80 -17.66 -33.09
N PHE A 15 0.28 -16.89 -33.06
CA PHE A 15 0.76 -16.24 -31.84
C PHE A 15 -0.24 -15.21 -31.30
N ALA A 16 -0.79 -14.33 -32.15
CA ALA A 16 -1.79 -13.35 -31.74
C ALA A 16 -3.06 -14.00 -31.17
N ARG A 17 -3.52 -15.10 -31.79
CA ARG A 17 -4.66 -15.89 -31.29
C ARG A 17 -4.38 -16.51 -29.92
N PHE A 18 -3.18 -17.07 -29.75
CA PHE A 18 -2.77 -17.60 -28.45
C PHE A 18 -2.74 -16.50 -27.38
N LEU A 19 -2.15 -15.35 -27.68
CA LEU A 19 -2.08 -14.22 -26.74
C LEU A 19 -3.49 -13.73 -26.34
N PHE A 20 -4.40 -13.62 -27.32
CA PHE A 20 -5.79 -13.27 -27.06
C PHE A 20 -6.47 -14.27 -26.12
N VAL A 21 -6.33 -15.58 -26.39
CA VAL A 21 -6.88 -16.64 -25.52
C VAL A 21 -6.25 -16.56 -24.13
N TRP A 22 -4.93 -16.33 -24.04
CA TRP A 22 -4.24 -16.25 -22.77
C TRP A 22 -4.71 -15.07 -21.92
N ILE A 23 -4.98 -13.91 -22.52
CA ILE A 23 -5.59 -12.76 -21.83
C ILE A 23 -7.02 -13.10 -21.37
N CYS A 24 -7.84 -13.69 -22.26
CA CYS A 24 -9.23 -14.02 -21.96
C CYS A 24 -9.38 -15.12 -20.91
N VAL A 25 -8.37 -15.97 -20.71
CA VAL A 25 -8.34 -16.99 -19.65
C VAL A 25 -7.68 -16.43 -18.40
N GLY A 26 -6.58 -15.71 -18.56
CA GLY A 26 -5.76 -15.19 -17.48
C GLY A 26 -6.52 -14.22 -16.59
N ILE A 27 -7.25 -13.27 -17.17
CA ILE A 27 -7.99 -12.27 -16.37
C ILE A 27 -9.09 -12.92 -15.51
N PRO A 28 -10.00 -13.75 -16.06
CA PRO A 28 -10.99 -14.46 -15.23
C PRO A 28 -10.37 -15.39 -14.19
N LEU A 29 -9.32 -16.15 -14.56
CA LEU A 29 -8.64 -17.05 -13.62
C LEU A 29 -7.91 -16.28 -12.51
N GLY A 30 -7.36 -15.10 -12.84
CA GLY A 30 -6.75 -14.19 -11.87
C GLY A 30 -7.79 -13.65 -10.90
N LEU A 31 -8.97 -13.24 -11.40
CA LEU A 31 -10.09 -12.82 -10.56
C LEU A 31 -10.51 -13.93 -9.59
N LEU A 32 -10.63 -15.18 -10.05
CA LEU A 32 -10.92 -16.33 -9.19
C LEU A 32 -9.81 -16.55 -8.15
N THR A 33 -8.55 -16.43 -8.56
CA THR A 33 -7.40 -16.58 -7.67
C THR A 33 -7.43 -15.58 -6.51
N LEU A 34 -7.87 -14.34 -6.78
CA LEU A 34 -7.97 -13.25 -5.81
C LEU A 34 -9.23 -13.32 -4.93
N THR A 35 -10.37 -13.70 -5.49
CA THR A 35 -11.68 -13.65 -4.79
C THR A 35 -11.95 -14.90 -3.95
N VAL A 36 -11.80 -16.09 -4.54
CA VAL A 36 -12.17 -17.37 -3.92
C VAL A 36 -11.05 -18.41 -3.93
N GLY A 37 -9.89 -18.05 -4.48
CA GLY A 37 -8.79 -18.97 -4.75
C GLY A 37 -7.59 -18.83 -3.82
N PRO A 38 -6.43 -19.33 -4.25
CA PRO A 38 -5.24 -19.48 -3.41
C PRO A 38 -4.76 -18.20 -2.73
N MET A 39 -4.87 -17.02 -3.39
CA MET A 39 -4.47 -15.76 -2.75
C MET A 39 -5.38 -15.41 -1.58
N ARG A 40 -6.70 -15.65 -1.73
CA ARG A 40 -7.66 -15.46 -0.63
C ARG A 40 -7.40 -16.42 0.52
N TRP A 41 -7.10 -17.69 0.20
CA TRP A 41 -6.78 -18.70 1.20
C TRP A 41 -5.52 -18.35 1.96
N LEU A 42 -4.47 -17.88 1.26
CA LEU A 42 -3.24 -17.42 1.88
C LEU A 42 -3.50 -16.23 2.80
N ALA A 43 -4.26 -15.22 2.35
CA ALA A 43 -4.59 -14.06 3.18
C ALA A 43 -5.34 -14.47 4.46
N ASN A 44 -6.33 -15.35 4.33
CA ASN A 44 -7.09 -15.87 5.48
C ASN A 44 -6.20 -16.70 6.43
N TYR A 45 -5.27 -17.49 5.89
CA TYR A 45 -4.35 -18.31 6.67
C TYR A 45 -3.29 -17.45 7.39
N ALA A 46 -2.69 -16.51 6.67
CA ALA A 46 -1.74 -15.54 7.20
C ALA A 46 -2.37 -14.75 8.35
N HIS A 47 -3.64 -14.35 8.18
CA HIS A 47 -4.41 -13.71 9.22
C HIS A 47 -4.59 -14.60 10.46
N LYS A 48 -5.09 -15.83 10.30
CA LYS A 48 -5.32 -16.76 11.42
C LYS A 48 -4.07 -17.12 12.21
N THR A 49 -2.90 -17.04 11.58
CA THR A 49 -1.62 -17.45 12.17
C THR A 49 -0.71 -16.26 12.51
N SER A 50 -1.21 -15.02 12.38
CA SER A 50 -0.41 -13.80 12.54
C SER A 50 0.92 -13.86 11.78
N MET A 51 0.87 -14.36 10.54
CA MET A 51 2.06 -14.61 9.72
C MET A 51 2.82 -13.30 9.45
N PRO A 52 4.17 -13.29 9.57
CA PRO A 52 4.97 -12.15 9.18
C PRO A 52 4.78 -11.75 7.72
N THR A 53 4.74 -10.44 7.45
CA THR A 53 4.46 -9.88 6.10
C THR A 53 5.44 -10.34 5.03
N GLU A 54 6.70 -10.60 5.39
CA GLU A 54 7.70 -11.14 4.45
C GLU A 54 7.34 -12.54 3.94
N LYS A 55 6.86 -13.43 4.83
CA LYS A 55 6.46 -14.79 4.47
C LYS A 55 5.19 -14.77 3.62
N GLU A 56 4.23 -13.93 3.98
CA GLU A 56 3.01 -13.71 3.17
C GLU A 56 3.38 -13.26 1.74
N ALA A 57 4.29 -12.29 1.62
CA ALA A 57 4.76 -11.81 0.32
C ALA A 57 5.51 -12.89 -0.48
N PHE A 58 6.32 -13.71 0.18
CA PHE A 58 7.02 -14.82 -0.48
C PHE A 58 6.06 -15.87 -1.05
N TYR A 59 5.11 -16.36 -0.24
CA TYR A 59 4.10 -17.32 -0.70
C TYR A 59 3.18 -16.70 -1.75
N GLY A 60 2.82 -15.42 -1.62
CA GLY A 60 2.05 -14.71 -2.63
C GLY A 60 2.75 -14.72 -4.00
N LYS A 61 4.06 -14.49 -4.04
CA LYS A 61 4.86 -14.57 -5.29
C LYS A 61 4.85 -15.97 -5.89
N LEU A 62 4.95 -17.02 -5.06
CA LEU A 62 4.88 -18.41 -5.54
C LEU A 62 3.51 -18.74 -6.14
N ILE A 63 2.42 -18.27 -5.51
CA ILE A 63 1.06 -18.43 -6.04
C ILE A 63 0.91 -17.72 -7.39
N ILE A 64 1.42 -16.49 -7.52
CA ILE A 64 1.39 -15.74 -8.78
C ILE A 64 2.20 -16.46 -9.86
N LEU A 65 3.39 -16.97 -9.54
CA LEU A 65 4.21 -17.74 -10.48
C LEU A 65 3.47 -19.01 -10.95
N GLY A 66 2.88 -19.75 -10.01
CA GLY A 66 2.04 -20.90 -10.32
C GLY A 66 0.84 -20.53 -11.21
N PHE A 67 0.17 -19.42 -10.92
CA PHE A 67 -0.92 -18.88 -11.73
C PHE A 67 -0.49 -18.54 -13.16
N VAL A 68 0.68 -17.93 -13.36
CA VAL A 68 1.21 -17.63 -14.71
C VAL A 68 1.41 -18.93 -15.49
N VAL A 69 2.01 -19.95 -14.88
CA VAL A 69 2.22 -21.26 -15.52
C VAL A 69 0.88 -21.95 -15.83
N VAL A 70 -0.04 -22.00 -14.87
CA VAL A 70 -1.36 -22.64 -15.05
C VAL A 70 -2.17 -21.91 -16.13
N SER A 71 -2.24 -20.58 -16.09
CA SER A 71 -2.97 -19.80 -17.10
C SER A 71 -2.39 -20.00 -18.49
N PHE A 72 -1.06 -20.08 -18.63
CA PHE A 72 -0.39 -20.38 -19.89
C PHE A 72 -0.75 -21.78 -20.40
N LEU A 73 -0.68 -22.81 -19.54
CA LEU A 73 -1.01 -24.18 -19.92
C LEU A 73 -2.48 -24.33 -20.32
N VAL A 74 -3.40 -23.73 -19.57
CA VAL A 74 -4.84 -23.74 -19.88
C VAL A 74 -5.10 -23.02 -21.20
N ALA A 75 -4.50 -21.85 -21.41
CA ALA A 75 -4.61 -21.11 -22.67
C ALA A 75 -4.05 -21.92 -23.86
N PHE A 76 -2.94 -22.63 -23.67
CA PHE A 76 -2.34 -23.48 -24.68
C PHE A 76 -3.26 -24.65 -25.07
N LEU A 77 -3.85 -25.32 -24.08
CA LEU A 77 -4.81 -26.41 -24.29
C LEU A 77 -6.07 -25.91 -25.01
N ILE A 78 -6.65 -24.80 -24.56
CA ILE A 78 -7.84 -24.20 -25.18
C ILE A 78 -7.55 -23.78 -26.62
N CYS A 79 -6.42 -23.11 -26.87
CA CYS A 79 -6.00 -22.71 -28.21
C CYS A 79 -5.85 -23.94 -29.13
N ARG A 80 -5.25 -25.02 -28.63
CA ARG A 80 -5.12 -26.28 -29.38
C ARG A 80 -6.48 -26.91 -29.70
N VAL A 81 -7.43 -26.89 -28.78
CA VAL A 81 -8.80 -27.40 -29.00
C VAL A 81 -9.54 -26.56 -30.04
N ILE A 82 -9.53 -25.23 -29.90
CA ILE A 82 -10.19 -24.30 -30.84
C ILE A 82 -9.61 -24.47 -32.25
N LEU A 83 -8.29 -24.58 -32.40
CA LEU A 83 -7.64 -24.78 -33.70
C LEU A 83 -7.95 -26.15 -34.32
N ARG A 84 -8.20 -27.18 -33.51
CA ARG A 84 -8.62 -28.51 -33.97
C ARG A 84 -10.09 -28.55 -34.43
N CYS A 85 -10.93 -27.63 -33.99
CA CYS A 85 -12.29 -27.49 -34.52
C CYS A 85 -12.23 -26.94 -35.94
N GLY A 86 -12.27 -27.80 -36.95
CA GLY A 86 -12.16 -27.41 -38.37
C GLY A 86 -13.29 -26.51 -38.92
N LYS A 87 -14.38 -26.29 -38.15
CA LYS A 87 -15.49 -25.40 -38.56
C LYS A 87 -15.22 -23.97 -38.09
N LYS A 88 -15.05 -23.03 -39.06
CA LYS A 88 -14.86 -21.58 -38.79
C LYS A 88 -15.92 -20.98 -37.86
N LYS A 89 -17.18 -21.41 -37.94
CA LYS A 89 -18.26 -20.97 -37.03
C LYS A 89 -18.00 -21.36 -35.57
N SER A 90 -17.51 -22.59 -35.33
CA SER A 90 -17.20 -23.10 -33.99
C SER A 90 -16.01 -22.36 -33.37
N GLN A 91 -15.01 -22.00 -34.18
CA GLN A 91 -13.85 -21.23 -33.72
C GLN A 91 -14.25 -19.82 -33.27
N LYS A 92 -15.07 -19.11 -34.09
CA LYS A 92 -15.60 -17.79 -33.73
C LYS A 92 -16.49 -17.84 -32.49
N GLY A 93 -17.34 -18.87 -32.36
CA GLY A 93 -18.17 -19.09 -31.17
C GLY A 93 -17.34 -19.26 -29.90
N GLY A 94 -16.31 -20.12 -29.94
CA GLY A 94 -15.41 -20.32 -28.80
C GLY A 94 -14.66 -19.03 -28.41
N MET A 95 -14.16 -18.26 -29.38
CA MET A 95 -13.55 -16.96 -29.12
C MET A 95 -14.55 -15.95 -28.53
N GLY A 96 -15.80 -15.96 -28.99
CA GLY A 96 -16.87 -15.10 -28.46
C GLY A 96 -17.20 -15.41 -27.00
N VAL A 97 -17.27 -16.69 -26.63
CA VAL A 97 -17.46 -17.10 -25.22
C VAL A 97 -16.33 -16.62 -24.33
N LEU A 98 -15.07 -16.79 -24.78
CA LEU A 98 -13.91 -16.29 -24.04
C LEU A 98 -13.92 -14.76 -23.87
N LEU A 99 -14.36 -14.02 -24.90
CA LEU A 99 -14.52 -12.58 -24.81
C LEU A 99 -15.61 -12.19 -23.81
N LEU A 100 -16.74 -12.89 -23.79
CA LEU A 100 -17.81 -12.65 -22.81
C LEU A 100 -17.32 -12.91 -21.37
N LEU A 101 -16.53 -13.97 -21.15
CA LEU A 101 -15.92 -14.25 -19.86
C LEU A 101 -14.95 -13.14 -19.42
N LEU A 102 -14.15 -12.63 -20.34
CA LEU A 102 -13.27 -11.48 -20.10
C LEU A 102 -14.07 -10.24 -19.70
N VAL A 103 -15.08 -9.87 -20.50
CA VAL A 103 -15.92 -8.69 -20.24
C VAL A 103 -16.66 -8.83 -18.91
N GLY A 104 -17.23 -10.00 -18.62
CA GLY A 104 -17.87 -10.28 -17.34
C GLY A 104 -16.91 -10.13 -16.15
N SER A 105 -15.68 -10.63 -16.27
CA SER A 105 -14.66 -10.52 -15.22
C SER A 105 -14.19 -9.08 -15.01
N LEU A 106 -14.02 -8.31 -16.08
CA LEU A 106 -13.73 -6.87 -16.00
C LEU A 106 -14.90 -6.10 -15.39
N GLY A 107 -16.14 -6.50 -15.69
CA GLY A 107 -17.35 -5.96 -15.06
C GLY A 107 -17.34 -6.17 -13.54
N VAL A 108 -16.99 -7.37 -13.07
CA VAL A 108 -16.84 -7.62 -11.62
C VAL A 108 -15.75 -6.73 -11.02
N PHE A 109 -14.59 -6.61 -11.67
CA PHE A 109 -13.50 -5.77 -11.16
C PHE A 109 -13.88 -4.29 -11.01
N VAL A 110 -14.68 -3.76 -11.95
CA VAL A 110 -15.10 -2.35 -11.96
C VAL A 110 -16.30 -2.10 -11.04
N PHE A 111 -17.30 -2.97 -11.08
CA PHE A 111 -18.58 -2.73 -10.41
C PHE A 111 -18.73 -3.43 -9.06
N ARG A 112 -17.89 -4.44 -8.76
CA ARG A 112 -17.89 -5.19 -7.50
C ARG A 112 -16.49 -5.32 -6.89
N PRO A 113 -15.77 -4.20 -6.69
CA PRO A 113 -14.44 -4.22 -6.06
C PRO A 113 -14.49 -4.68 -4.59
N ASP A 114 -15.65 -4.63 -3.94
CA ASP A 114 -15.90 -5.14 -2.58
C ASP A 114 -15.48 -6.61 -2.42
N LEU A 115 -15.66 -7.42 -3.46
CA LEU A 115 -15.31 -8.85 -3.45
C LEU A 115 -13.79 -9.09 -3.35
N LEU A 116 -12.97 -8.09 -3.67
CA LEU A 116 -11.51 -8.18 -3.64
C LEU A 116 -10.94 -7.92 -2.23
N ILE A 117 -11.76 -7.48 -1.28
CA ILE A 117 -11.32 -7.02 0.05
C ILE A 117 -11.37 -8.17 1.05
N ALA A 118 -10.26 -8.43 1.74
CA ALA A 118 -10.23 -9.34 2.90
C ALA A 118 -10.68 -8.57 4.14
N LYS A 119 -11.77 -9.00 4.78
CA LYS A 119 -12.25 -8.39 6.04
C LYS A 119 -11.15 -8.54 7.09
N GLN A 120 -10.70 -7.41 7.64
CA GLN A 120 -9.73 -7.35 8.74
C GLN A 120 -10.50 -7.20 10.06
N PRO A 121 -10.00 -7.74 11.18
CA PRO A 121 -10.61 -7.51 12.49
C PRO A 121 -10.45 -6.03 12.86
N ASP A 122 -11.52 -5.49 13.43
CA ASP A 122 -11.56 -4.11 13.87
C ASP A 122 -10.59 -3.87 15.03
N ARG A 123 -9.81 -2.79 14.95
CA ARG A 123 -8.87 -2.36 16.00
C ARG A 123 -9.42 -1.11 16.67
N GLN A 124 -9.82 -1.22 17.93
CA GLN A 124 -10.29 -0.06 18.68
C GLN A 124 -9.12 0.81 19.14
N ILE A 125 -9.19 2.11 18.85
CA ILE A 125 -8.33 3.14 19.42
C ILE A 125 -9.20 4.06 20.28
N ILE A 126 -8.91 4.12 21.56
CA ILE A 126 -9.55 5.08 22.45
C ILE A 126 -8.66 6.32 22.53
N VAL A 127 -9.18 7.48 22.14
CA VAL A 127 -8.51 8.78 22.29
C VAL A 127 -9.07 9.49 23.51
N GLU A 128 -8.27 9.52 24.56
CA GLU A 128 -8.57 10.30 25.76
C GLU A 128 -7.94 11.68 25.62
N ASN A 129 -8.76 12.68 25.25
CA ASN A 129 -8.30 14.06 25.26
C ASN A 129 -8.09 14.51 26.70
N GLY A 130 -6.95 15.15 26.97
CA GLY A 130 -6.57 15.70 28.27
C GLY A 130 -7.44 16.89 28.68
N THR A 131 -8.67 16.60 29.09
CA THR A 131 -9.58 17.34 29.97
C THR A 131 -10.84 16.48 30.01
N SER A 132 -11.24 16.06 31.22
CA SER A 132 -12.08 14.89 31.56
C SER A 132 -13.54 14.87 31.07
N LEU A 133 -13.87 15.45 29.92
CA LEU A 133 -15.25 15.55 29.40
C LEU A 133 -15.42 15.24 27.90
N GLN A 134 -14.35 14.92 27.16
CA GLN A 134 -14.44 14.62 25.72
C GLN A 134 -13.63 13.37 25.36
N LYS A 135 -14.26 12.19 25.48
CA LYS A 135 -13.67 10.92 25.08
C LYS A 135 -14.15 10.59 23.66
N ALA A 136 -13.24 10.60 22.71
CA ALA A 136 -13.51 10.12 21.35
C ALA A 136 -12.90 8.72 21.21
N GLU A 137 -13.65 7.80 20.64
CA GLU A 137 -13.16 6.46 20.32
C GLU A 137 -13.12 6.33 18.79
N PHE A 138 -11.98 5.94 18.24
CA PHE A 138 -11.77 5.66 16.83
C PHE A 138 -11.50 4.18 16.63
N VAL A 139 -12.42 3.46 16.03
CA VAL A 139 -12.25 2.05 15.68
C VAL A 139 -11.81 1.94 14.24
N LEU A 140 -10.68 1.29 13.99
CA LEU A 140 -10.09 1.15 12.68
C LEU A 140 -10.46 -0.20 12.06
N GLY A 141 -10.90 -0.22 10.82
CA GLY A 141 -11.25 -1.49 10.16
C GLY A 141 -11.17 -1.45 8.64
N SER A 142 -11.66 -2.52 8.01
CA SER A 142 -11.79 -2.60 6.54
C SER A 142 -13.02 -1.83 6.05
N TYR A 143 -13.15 -1.67 4.72
CA TYR A 143 -14.35 -1.08 4.12
C TYR A 143 -15.64 -1.78 4.62
N PRO A 144 -16.60 -1.03 5.20
CA PRO A 144 -17.84 -1.60 5.72
C PRO A 144 -18.87 -1.74 4.59
N ASP A 145 -19.47 -2.93 4.46
CA ASP A 145 -20.64 -3.13 3.62
C ASP A 145 -21.90 -2.60 4.33
N TYR A 146 -23.04 -2.57 3.64
CA TYR A 146 -24.31 -2.07 4.19
C TYR A 146 -24.72 -2.76 5.51
N ASP A 147 -24.50 -4.08 5.61
CA ASP A 147 -24.84 -4.82 6.82
C ASP A 147 -23.95 -4.40 8.00
N GLN A 148 -22.65 -4.23 7.75
CA GLN A 148 -21.72 -3.68 8.75
C GLN A 148 -22.10 -2.26 9.15
N ILE A 149 -22.48 -1.39 8.20
CA ILE A 149 -22.91 -0.01 8.50
C ILE A 149 -24.12 0.01 9.44
N LYS A 150 -25.10 -0.89 9.25
CA LYS A 150 -26.23 -1.04 10.18
C LYS A 150 -25.78 -1.50 11.57
N ILE A 151 -24.86 -2.46 11.64
CA ILE A 151 -24.29 -2.94 12.91
C ILE A 151 -23.59 -1.77 13.63
N LEU A 152 -22.76 -1.00 12.93
CA LEU A 152 -22.08 0.18 13.48
C LEU A 152 -23.12 1.19 14.02
N LYS A 153 -24.21 1.45 13.29
CA LYS A 153 -25.27 2.33 13.80
C LYS A 153 -25.91 1.78 15.08
N SER A 154 -26.21 0.49 15.12
CA SER A 154 -26.80 -0.16 16.31
C SER A 154 -25.87 -0.20 17.51
N GLU A 155 -24.55 -0.25 17.29
CA GLU A 155 -23.50 -0.20 18.31
C GLU A 155 -23.24 1.23 18.83
N GLY A 156 -23.98 2.22 18.33
CA GLY A 156 -23.91 3.60 18.79
C GLY A 156 -22.75 4.40 18.21
N TYR A 157 -22.22 4.01 17.04
CA TYR A 157 -21.25 4.84 16.34
C TYR A 157 -21.87 6.16 15.89
N THR A 158 -21.14 7.23 16.15
CA THR A 158 -21.49 8.61 15.80
C THR A 158 -21.37 8.82 14.29
N ALA A 159 -20.25 8.40 13.69
CA ALA A 159 -20.00 8.55 12.27
C ALA A 159 -18.99 7.52 11.74
N ILE A 160 -19.01 7.32 10.43
CA ILE A 160 -17.99 6.61 9.68
C ILE A 160 -17.03 7.64 9.07
N ILE A 161 -15.73 7.41 9.15
CA ILE A 161 -14.68 8.23 8.54
C ILE A 161 -14.04 7.43 7.42
N THR A 162 -14.29 7.85 6.19
CA THR A 162 -13.76 7.20 5.00
C THR A 162 -12.50 7.92 4.52
N LEU A 163 -11.43 7.14 4.36
CA LEU A 163 -10.16 7.60 3.77
C LEU A 163 -10.06 7.30 2.28
N LEU A 164 -11.15 6.78 1.67
CA LEU A 164 -11.22 6.54 0.23
C LEU A 164 -11.10 7.85 -0.55
N HIS A 165 -10.42 7.80 -1.68
CA HIS A 165 -10.14 8.96 -2.51
C HIS A 165 -10.83 8.82 -3.88
N PRO A 166 -11.61 9.82 -4.33
CA PRO A 166 -12.36 9.76 -5.60
C PRO A 166 -11.49 9.75 -6.87
N LEU A 167 -10.16 9.83 -6.72
CA LEU A 167 -9.20 9.79 -7.84
C LEU A 167 -8.49 8.44 -7.95
N VAL A 168 -8.68 7.53 -6.99
CA VAL A 168 -8.07 6.20 -6.98
C VAL A 168 -9.00 5.24 -7.73
N ALA A 169 -9.09 5.46 -9.04
CA ALA A 169 -9.92 4.66 -9.94
C ALA A 169 -9.30 3.26 -10.18
N PRO A 170 -10.12 2.23 -10.49
CA PRO A 170 -11.58 2.29 -10.67
C PRO A 170 -12.39 2.00 -9.40
N ALA A 171 -11.77 1.45 -8.36
CA ALA A 171 -12.48 0.87 -7.22
C ALA A 171 -13.06 1.92 -6.25
N GLU A 172 -12.22 2.83 -5.76
CA GLU A 172 -12.60 3.74 -4.65
C GLU A 172 -13.75 4.70 -4.99
N PRO A 173 -13.88 5.26 -6.20
CA PRO A 173 -15.00 6.15 -6.54
C PRO A 173 -16.36 5.46 -6.44
N LYS A 174 -16.49 4.22 -6.93
CA LYS A 174 -17.74 3.45 -6.85
C LYS A 174 -18.07 3.14 -5.40
N MET A 175 -17.07 2.66 -4.65
CA MET A 175 -17.25 2.33 -3.24
C MET A 175 -17.64 3.55 -2.40
N LEU A 176 -17.03 4.70 -2.63
CA LEU A 176 -17.40 5.94 -1.94
C LEU A 176 -18.85 6.35 -2.25
N SER A 177 -19.30 6.15 -3.49
CA SER A 177 -20.71 6.37 -3.86
C SER A 177 -21.65 5.44 -3.09
N ASP A 178 -21.32 4.15 -3.04
CA ASP A 178 -22.13 3.15 -2.33
C ASP A 178 -22.13 3.41 -0.82
N GLU A 179 -21.00 3.83 -0.27
CA GLU A 179 -20.86 4.18 1.13
C GLU A 179 -21.73 5.38 1.51
N ARG A 180 -21.77 6.43 0.67
CA ARG A 180 -22.67 7.58 0.89
C ARG A 180 -24.13 7.16 0.93
N GLU A 181 -24.56 6.36 -0.03
CA GLU A 181 -25.94 5.87 -0.11
C GLU A 181 -26.28 5.01 1.11
N ASN A 182 -25.42 4.04 1.42
CA ASN A 182 -25.61 3.13 2.55
C ASN A 182 -25.63 3.84 3.90
N ALA A 183 -24.73 4.81 4.11
CA ALA A 183 -24.67 5.61 5.33
C ALA A 183 -25.93 6.47 5.50
N GLN A 184 -26.40 7.10 4.41
CA GLN A 184 -27.65 7.86 4.40
C GLN A 184 -28.86 7.00 4.74
N VAL A 185 -28.97 5.81 4.13
CA VAL A 185 -30.07 4.88 4.38
C VAL A 185 -30.04 4.33 5.82
N ALA A 186 -28.85 4.02 6.34
CA ALA A 186 -28.68 3.54 7.71
C ALA A 186 -28.79 4.66 8.78
N GLY A 187 -28.81 5.93 8.37
CA GLY A 187 -28.89 7.07 9.28
C GLY A 187 -27.63 7.27 10.13
N ILE A 188 -26.45 6.94 9.60
CA ILE A 188 -25.15 7.22 10.22
C ILE A 188 -24.41 8.30 9.41
N ASP A 189 -23.75 9.23 10.09
CA ASP A 189 -23.01 10.29 9.41
C ASP A 189 -21.78 9.71 8.71
N LEU A 190 -21.50 10.18 7.49
CA LEU A 190 -20.28 9.87 6.75
C LEU A 190 -19.39 11.11 6.68
N ILE A 191 -18.18 11.00 7.23
CA ILE A 191 -17.16 12.04 7.21
C ILE A 191 -16.10 11.67 6.18
N GLU A 192 -16.09 12.41 5.07
CA GLU A 192 -15.14 12.19 3.98
C GLU A 192 -13.80 12.89 4.24
N MET A 193 -12.77 12.08 4.41
CA MET A 193 -11.38 12.50 4.60
C MET A 193 -10.47 11.82 3.56
N PRO A 194 -10.67 12.12 2.26
CA PRO A 194 -10.01 11.39 1.18
C PRO A 194 -8.49 11.48 1.30
N MET A 195 -7.82 10.33 1.32
CA MET A 195 -6.37 10.23 1.47
C MET A 195 -5.81 9.38 0.34
N LEU A 196 -4.80 9.91 -0.35
CA LEU A 196 -4.05 9.19 -1.37
C LEU A 196 -3.13 8.15 -0.70
N PRO A 197 -2.86 7.00 -1.34
CA PRO A 197 -2.01 5.95 -0.77
C PRO A 197 -0.51 6.30 -0.80
N TRP A 198 -0.16 7.51 -1.20
CA TRP A 198 1.20 8.07 -1.22
C TRP A 198 1.24 9.39 -0.45
N VAL A 199 2.44 9.87 -0.10
CA VAL A 199 2.60 11.03 0.81
C VAL A 199 2.03 12.34 0.25
N SER A 200 2.15 12.58 -1.05
CA SER A 200 1.82 13.85 -1.71
C SER A 200 0.31 14.04 -1.89
N GLY A 201 -0.17 15.28 -1.69
CA GLY A 201 -1.59 15.64 -1.89
C GLY A 201 -2.50 15.43 -0.68
N ASN A 202 -1.98 14.99 0.46
CA ASN A 202 -2.75 14.69 1.67
C ASN A 202 -2.85 15.86 2.67
N GLU A 203 -2.29 17.04 2.36
CA GLU A 203 -2.17 18.16 3.30
C GLU A 203 -3.50 18.57 3.93
N LYS A 204 -4.55 18.73 3.10
CA LYS A 204 -5.89 19.12 3.56
C LYS A 204 -6.48 18.08 4.49
N THR A 205 -6.32 16.81 4.16
CA THR A 205 -6.85 15.68 4.93
C THR A 205 -6.15 15.56 6.27
N ILE A 206 -4.82 15.72 6.31
CA ILE A 206 -4.06 15.70 7.57
C ILE A 206 -4.47 16.84 8.50
N MET A 207 -4.72 18.04 7.96
CA MET A 207 -5.25 19.15 8.76
C MET A 207 -6.65 18.86 9.31
N LYS A 208 -7.53 18.23 8.52
CA LYS A 208 -8.86 17.78 9.00
C LYS A 208 -8.74 16.74 10.12
N ILE A 209 -7.84 15.76 9.98
CA ILE A 209 -7.62 14.73 11.02
C ILE A 209 -7.13 15.37 12.31
N ARG A 210 -6.17 16.30 12.26
CA ARG A 210 -5.69 17.04 13.43
C ARG A 210 -6.77 17.87 14.10
N ALA A 211 -7.62 18.54 13.30
CA ALA A 211 -8.74 19.31 13.82
C ALA A 211 -9.75 18.40 14.51
N LEU A 212 -10.07 17.25 13.88
CA LEU A 212 -10.96 16.24 14.43
C LEU A 212 -10.43 15.68 15.76
N ALA A 213 -9.13 15.38 15.85
CA ALA A 213 -8.51 14.88 17.08
C ALA A 213 -8.81 15.77 18.30
N LYS A 214 -8.89 17.08 18.09
CA LYS A 214 -9.09 18.09 19.16
C LYS A 214 -10.55 18.29 19.54
N THR A 215 -11.49 18.01 18.65
CA THR A 215 -12.90 18.38 18.81
C THR A 215 -13.86 17.20 18.83
N ALA A 216 -13.41 16.01 18.41
CA ALA A 216 -14.24 14.82 18.29
C ALA A 216 -14.83 14.39 19.63
N LYS A 217 -16.04 13.85 19.58
CA LYS A 217 -16.75 13.22 20.70
C LYS A 217 -17.55 12.03 20.20
N GLY A 218 -17.60 10.96 20.98
CA GLY A 218 -18.33 9.75 20.61
C GLY A 218 -17.45 8.74 19.88
N LYS A 219 -18.08 7.80 19.17
CA LYS A 219 -17.43 6.62 18.62
C LYS A 219 -17.44 6.66 17.09
N TYR A 220 -16.27 6.60 16.47
CA TYR A 220 -16.06 6.75 15.03
C TYR A 220 -15.47 5.47 14.44
N TYR A 221 -15.97 5.03 13.30
CA TYR A 221 -15.38 3.92 12.56
C TYR A 221 -14.56 4.46 11.39
N VAL A 222 -13.25 4.20 11.38
CA VAL A 222 -12.32 4.72 10.37
C VAL A 222 -11.88 3.58 9.47
N HIS A 223 -11.97 3.76 8.17
CA HIS A 223 -11.45 2.77 7.23
C HIS A 223 -10.78 3.39 6.00
N CYS A 224 -10.05 2.55 5.28
CA CYS A 224 -9.64 2.82 3.90
C CYS A 224 -10.01 1.62 3.01
N TYR A 225 -9.42 1.48 1.83
CA TYR A 225 -9.71 0.35 0.94
C TYR A 225 -9.30 -1.00 1.58
N LEU A 226 -8.03 -1.16 1.96
CA LEU A 226 -7.49 -2.41 2.53
C LEU A 226 -7.29 -2.40 4.05
N GLY A 227 -7.53 -1.26 4.69
CA GLY A 227 -7.36 -1.11 6.13
C GLY A 227 -5.91 -1.07 6.64
N LYS A 228 -4.93 -0.78 5.77
CA LYS A 228 -3.49 -0.83 6.12
C LYS A 228 -2.86 0.57 6.20
N ASP A 229 -2.31 1.08 5.11
CA ASP A 229 -1.35 2.20 5.17
C ASP A 229 -2.01 3.54 5.51
N ARG A 230 -3.13 3.90 4.88
CA ARG A 230 -3.84 5.17 5.19
C ARG A 230 -4.43 5.19 6.60
N ILE A 231 -4.86 4.02 7.10
CA ILE A 231 -5.33 3.88 8.48
C ILE A 231 -4.19 4.10 9.47
N ASN A 232 -3.02 3.53 9.19
CA ASN A 232 -1.84 3.75 10.04
C ASN A 232 -1.41 5.22 10.03
N ALA A 233 -1.54 5.92 8.91
CA ALA A 233 -1.30 7.36 8.84
C ALA A 233 -2.30 8.14 9.70
N PHE A 234 -3.60 7.84 9.59
CA PHE A 234 -4.62 8.43 10.45
C PHE A 234 -4.30 8.21 11.94
N ARG A 235 -4.00 6.96 12.31
CA ARG A 235 -3.59 6.56 13.66
C ARG A 235 -2.40 7.37 14.16
N SER A 236 -1.33 7.48 13.36
CA SER A 236 -0.13 8.25 13.73
C SER A 236 -0.40 9.74 13.92
N ILE A 237 -1.30 10.33 13.12
CA ILE A 237 -1.64 11.75 13.25
C ILE A 237 -2.45 11.99 14.53
N ILE A 238 -3.43 11.12 14.82
CA ILE A 238 -4.22 11.18 16.06
C ILE A 238 -3.33 10.95 17.29
N ALA A 239 -2.37 10.04 17.19
CA ALA A 239 -1.36 9.74 18.20
C ALA A 239 -0.50 10.96 18.56
N ASP A 240 -0.03 11.68 17.55
CA ASP A 240 0.90 12.79 17.76
C ASP A 240 0.23 14.00 18.43
N GLU A 241 -1.07 14.17 18.24
CA GLU A 241 -1.86 15.19 18.95
C GLU A 241 -2.20 14.77 20.41
N ASN A 242 -2.00 13.49 20.79
CA ASN A 242 -2.41 12.95 22.08
C ASN A 242 -1.26 12.23 22.82
N ALA A 243 -0.74 12.87 23.86
CA ALA A 243 0.42 12.38 24.63
C ALA A 243 0.23 10.96 25.21
N SER A 244 -0.98 10.61 25.65
CA SER A 244 -1.31 9.29 26.22
C SER A 244 -1.16 8.13 25.23
N TYR A 245 -1.21 8.41 23.92
CA TYR A 245 -1.16 7.37 22.88
C TYR A 245 0.26 7.10 22.35
N LYS A 246 1.23 7.99 22.58
CA LYS A 246 2.63 7.78 22.13
C LYS A 246 3.22 6.44 22.60
N ALA A 247 2.76 5.90 23.73
CA ALA A 247 3.20 4.61 24.28
C ALA A 247 2.64 3.37 23.53
N ALA A 248 1.49 3.48 22.85
CA ALA A 248 0.89 2.37 22.09
C ALA A 248 1.42 2.26 20.64
N ARG A 249 2.08 3.32 20.15
CA ARG A 249 2.66 3.41 18.79
C ARG A 249 3.74 2.36 18.52
N ASP A 250 4.44 1.91 19.56
CA ASP A 250 5.65 1.09 19.42
C ASP A 250 5.39 -0.42 19.19
N LEU A 251 4.14 -0.89 19.23
CA LEU A 251 3.82 -2.33 19.14
C LEU A 251 3.48 -2.86 17.74
N GLU A 252 3.15 -2.00 16.76
CA GLU A 252 2.70 -2.44 15.42
C GLU A 252 3.15 -1.54 14.25
N ALA A 253 4.09 -0.64 14.48
CA ALA A 253 4.67 0.15 13.39
C ALA A 253 5.42 -0.78 12.41
N ARG A 254 5.36 -0.50 11.10
CA ARG A 254 6.18 -1.26 10.14
C ARG A 254 7.64 -0.99 10.45
N ASP A 255 8.35 -2.03 10.86
CA ASP A 255 9.77 -1.95 11.19
C ASP A 255 10.58 -1.92 9.89
N LEU A 256 11.38 -0.87 9.71
CA LEU A 256 12.28 -0.77 8.57
C LEU A 256 13.31 -1.91 8.54
N SER A 257 13.56 -2.56 9.67
CA SER A 257 14.47 -3.72 9.76
C SER A 257 14.03 -4.91 8.90
N THR A 258 12.74 -5.03 8.58
CA THR A 258 12.19 -6.10 7.73
C THR A 258 12.31 -5.78 6.23
N LYS A 259 13.05 -4.72 5.86
CA LYS A 259 13.14 -4.27 4.47
C LYS A 259 14.59 -4.23 4.03
N ASN A 260 14.90 -5.06 3.04
CA ASN A 260 16.23 -5.14 2.44
C ASN A 260 16.38 -4.24 1.20
N TYR A 261 15.27 -3.79 0.61
CA TYR A 261 15.29 -3.07 -0.67
C TYR A 261 14.10 -2.11 -0.80
N PHE A 262 14.41 -0.88 -1.20
CA PHE A 262 13.47 0.12 -1.70
C PHE A 262 13.52 0.18 -3.22
N GLU A 263 12.54 0.81 -3.86
CA GLU A 263 12.47 0.92 -5.33
C GLU A 263 13.79 1.39 -5.95
N ASN A 264 14.40 2.39 -5.31
CA ASN A 264 15.63 3.04 -5.78
C ASN A 264 16.93 2.39 -5.29
N GLY A 265 16.88 1.23 -4.62
CA GLY A 265 18.09 0.56 -4.14
C GLY A 265 18.00 -0.14 -2.78
N PRO A 266 19.11 -0.77 -2.35
CA PRO A 266 19.15 -1.54 -1.11
C PRO A 266 19.04 -0.68 0.14
N VAL A 267 18.44 -1.25 1.17
CA VAL A 267 18.37 -0.71 2.54
C VAL A 267 19.44 -1.40 3.38
N PHE A 268 20.27 -0.63 4.06
CA PHE A 268 21.36 -1.14 4.88
C PHE A 268 21.13 -0.84 6.35
N LYS A 269 21.24 -1.85 7.20
CA LYS A 269 21.28 -1.69 8.65
C LYS A 269 22.73 -1.48 9.09
N LEU A 270 23.02 -0.35 9.73
CA LEU A 270 24.38 -0.02 10.18
C LEU A 270 24.67 -0.38 11.63
N GLY A 271 23.64 -0.39 12.49
CA GLY A 271 23.79 -0.64 13.92
C GLY A 271 22.43 -0.67 14.62
N ASN A 272 22.40 -0.40 15.94
CA ASN A 272 21.17 -0.43 16.74
C ASN A 272 20.15 0.64 16.28
N ARG A 273 19.23 0.24 15.39
CA ARG A 273 18.14 1.06 14.82
C ARG A 273 18.61 2.26 13.97
N VAL A 274 19.76 2.11 13.29
CA VAL A 274 20.25 3.08 12.29
C VAL A 274 20.24 2.43 10.91
N TYR A 275 19.57 3.07 9.97
CA TYR A 275 19.39 2.57 8.61
C TYR A 275 19.90 3.56 7.57
N ILE A 276 20.46 3.04 6.48
CA ILE A 276 20.76 3.79 5.26
C ILE A 276 19.83 3.32 4.15
N THR A 277 19.15 4.25 3.48
CA THR A 277 18.27 3.95 2.34
C THR A 277 18.65 4.82 1.14
N PRO A 278 18.26 4.42 -0.09
CA PRO A 278 18.20 5.35 -1.20
C PRO A 278 17.08 6.37 -0.94
N TYR A 279 16.94 7.36 -1.82
CA TYR A 279 15.84 8.31 -1.74
C TYR A 279 14.51 7.56 -1.90
N PRO A 280 13.63 7.55 -0.89
CA PRO A 280 12.41 6.74 -0.92
C PRO A 280 11.40 7.24 -1.96
N SER A 281 10.57 6.33 -2.48
CA SER A 281 9.39 6.72 -3.25
C SER A 281 8.31 7.35 -2.35
N ASP A 282 7.32 8.03 -2.95
CA ASP A 282 6.24 8.67 -2.18
C ASP A 282 5.40 7.65 -1.37
N GLU A 283 5.33 6.38 -1.80
CA GLU A 283 4.68 5.28 -1.06
C GLU A 283 5.56 4.77 0.09
N GLU A 284 6.88 4.65 -0.13
CA GLU A 284 7.84 4.21 0.88
C GLU A 284 7.98 5.21 2.02
N PHE A 285 7.96 6.51 1.69
CA PHE A 285 7.86 7.60 2.66
C PHE A 285 6.67 7.41 3.59
N LEU A 286 5.46 7.25 3.02
CA LEU A 286 4.25 7.06 3.81
C LEU A 286 4.33 5.78 4.66
N THR A 287 4.71 4.67 4.03
CA THR A 287 4.59 3.33 4.60
C THR A 287 5.62 3.03 5.70
N TYR A 288 6.89 3.36 5.47
CA TYR A 288 8.00 2.95 6.35
C TYR A 288 8.58 4.11 7.15
N LEU A 289 8.54 5.34 6.64
CA LEU A 289 9.15 6.47 7.34
C LEU A 289 8.13 7.21 8.20
N PHE A 290 6.94 7.49 7.68
CA PHE A 290 5.91 8.24 8.42
C PHE A 290 4.97 7.35 9.24
N ASN A 291 4.61 6.18 8.71
CA ASN A 291 3.79 5.18 9.41
C ASN A 291 4.62 4.12 10.15
N GLY A 292 5.94 4.12 9.97
CA GLY A 292 6.86 3.20 10.64
C GLY A 292 7.30 3.71 12.01
N ASP A 293 8.31 3.04 12.55
CA ASP A 293 8.90 3.34 13.86
C ASP A 293 9.97 4.44 13.81
N VAL A 294 10.33 4.91 12.60
CA VAL A 294 11.33 5.95 12.36
C VAL A 294 10.96 7.24 13.08
N LYS A 295 11.85 7.72 13.94
CA LYS A 295 11.70 8.99 14.69
C LYS A 295 12.42 10.14 14.01
N THR A 296 13.55 9.85 13.37
CA THR A 296 14.40 10.87 12.72
C THR A 296 14.77 10.48 11.29
N ILE A 297 14.60 11.41 10.36
CA ILE A 297 15.10 11.31 8.99
C ILE A 297 16.27 12.28 8.81
N VAL A 298 17.40 11.76 8.33
CA VAL A 298 18.62 12.49 8.03
C VAL A 298 18.83 12.48 6.52
N CYS A 299 18.65 13.62 5.88
CA CYS A 299 18.81 13.79 4.44
C CYS A 299 20.21 14.34 4.14
N ILE A 300 21.03 13.59 3.40
CA ILE A 300 22.41 13.99 3.06
C ILE A 300 22.53 14.75 1.75
N LEU A 301 21.39 15.05 1.11
CA LEU A 301 21.33 15.83 -0.11
C LEU A 301 21.80 17.27 0.12
N ASN A 302 22.43 17.85 -0.89
CA ASN A 302 22.98 19.19 -0.88
C ASN A 302 21.98 20.22 -1.44
N PRO A 303 21.37 21.08 -0.60
CA PRO A 303 20.42 22.09 -1.06
C PRO A 303 21.06 23.20 -1.91
N ALA A 304 22.39 23.27 -2.00
CA ALA A 304 23.07 24.15 -2.94
C ALA A 304 22.95 23.69 -4.40
N VAL A 305 22.62 22.41 -4.63
CA VAL A 305 22.36 21.85 -5.96
C VAL A 305 20.87 21.98 -6.28
N ALA A 306 20.52 22.64 -7.38
CA ALA A 306 19.12 22.98 -7.69
C ALA A 306 18.19 21.75 -7.78
N SER A 307 18.67 20.63 -8.35
CA SER A 307 17.91 19.38 -8.44
C SER A 307 17.66 18.71 -7.09
N GLU A 308 18.57 18.87 -6.13
CA GLU A 308 18.47 18.28 -4.79
C GLU A 308 17.70 19.20 -3.83
N LYS A 309 17.78 20.51 -4.02
CA LYS A 309 17.05 21.50 -3.23
C LYS A 309 15.54 21.24 -3.23
N SER A 310 14.96 20.93 -4.38
CA SER A 310 13.52 20.65 -4.50
C SER A 310 13.12 19.41 -3.70
N LEU A 311 13.98 18.38 -3.67
CA LEU A 311 13.77 17.15 -2.89
C LEU A 311 13.87 17.42 -1.39
N VAL A 312 14.90 18.14 -0.95
CA VAL A 312 15.09 18.51 0.47
C VAL A 312 13.89 19.30 1.00
N GLU A 313 13.42 20.30 0.25
CA GLU A 313 12.26 21.10 0.67
C GLU A 313 10.95 20.29 0.65
N LYS A 314 10.76 19.42 -0.36
CA LYS A 314 9.63 18.49 -0.41
C LYS A 314 9.60 17.59 0.83
N GLU A 315 10.74 17.01 1.18
CA GLU A 315 10.87 16.11 2.31
C GLU A 315 10.69 16.81 3.65
N LYS A 316 11.31 17.98 3.83
CA LYS A 316 11.13 18.81 5.02
C LYS A 316 9.67 19.17 5.25
N LYS A 317 8.93 19.48 4.18
CA LYS A 317 7.49 19.73 4.24
C LYS A 317 6.74 18.49 4.73
N TYR A 318 7.04 17.31 4.18
CA TYR A 318 6.37 16.06 4.58
C TYR A 318 6.70 15.64 6.00
N ALA A 319 7.97 15.63 6.38
CA ALA A 319 8.36 15.28 7.74
C ALA A 319 7.67 16.18 8.79
N LYS A 320 7.59 17.50 8.52
CA LYS A 320 6.80 18.42 9.36
C LYS A 320 5.31 18.07 9.37
N LEU A 321 4.74 17.73 8.21
CA LEU A 321 3.34 17.39 8.07
C LEU A 321 2.97 16.12 8.85
N TYR A 322 3.83 15.11 8.87
CA TYR A 322 3.61 13.81 9.53
C TYR A 322 4.26 13.69 10.91
N GLY A 323 4.82 14.77 11.47
CA GLY A 323 5.35 14.78 12.83
C GLY A 323 6.69 14.05 13.02
N VAL A 324 7.42 13.77 11.94
CA VAL A 324 8.73 13.10 11.99
C VAL A 324 9.85 14.14 11.99
N ARG A 325 10.88 13.93 12.82
CA ARG A 325 12.01 14.85 12.91
C ARG A 325 12.83 14.78 11.64
N PHE A 326 13.07 15.93 11.00
CA PHE A 326 13.90 16.03 9.80
C PHE A 326 15.17 16.83 10.07
N VAL A 327 16.31 16.31 9.62
CA VAL A 327 17.62 16.97 9.69
C VAL A 327 18.29 16.86 8.32
N ASN A 328 18.67 17.99 7.72
CA ASN A 328 19.48 17.99 6.51
C ASN A 328 20.96 18.19 6.86
N LEU A 329 21.79 17.18 6.58
CA LEU A 329 23.23 17.17 6.81
C LEU A 329 23.94 16.91 5.48
N PRO A 330 24.08 17.92 4.61
CA PRO A 330 24.59 17.74 3.26
C PRO A 330 26.03 17.25 3.26
N ILE A 331 26.34 16.24 2.43
CA ILE A 331 27.72 15.76 2.25
C ILE A 331 28.23 16.18 0.88
N ARG A 332 29.29 16.98 0.86
CA ARG A 332 29.97 17.39 -0.37
C ARG A 332 31.07 16.39 -0.68
N SER A 333 30.93 15.64 -1.79
CA SER A 333 31.98 14.81 -2.42
C SER A 333 32.94 14.09 -1.46
N ASN A 334 32.47 13.07 -0.74
CA ASN A 334 33.28 12.23 0.17
C ASN A 334 34.09 13.01 1.23
N SER A 335 33.70 14.24 1.58
CA SER A 335 34.37 15.02 2.61
C SER A 335 34.38 14.26 3.94
N LEU A 336 35.57 13.84 4.39
CA LEU A 336 35.76 13.17 5.68
C LEU A 336 35.28 14.05 6.84
N THR A 337 35.41 15.37 6.71
CA THR A 337 34.88 16.33 7.68
C THR A 337 33.36 16.26 7.76
N ASP A 338 32.67 16.24 6.61
CA ASP A 338 31.20 16.15 6.56
C ASP A 338 30.73 14.78 7.11
N ILE A 339 31.46 13.70 6.85
CA ILE A 339 31.17 12.36 7.39
C ILE A 339 31.36 12.31 8.91
N ARG A 340 32.40 12.97 9.46
CA ARG A 340 32.59 13.09 10.92
C ARG A 340 31.45 13.87 11.57
N ILE A 341 31.07 15.01 10.99
CA ILE A 341 29.92 15.80 11.46
C ILE A 341 28.63 14.97 11.43
N LEU A 342 28.42 14.19 10.36
CA LEU A 342 27.29 13.26 10.26
C LEU A 342 27.32 12.25 11.40
N LYS A 343 28.45 11.57 11.63
CA LYS A 343 28.63 10.57 12.70
C LYS A 343 28.32 11.16 14.08
N ASP A 344 28.89 12.32 14.39
CA ASP A 344 28.68 13.01 15.67
C ASP A 344 27.21 13.41 15.85
N SER A 345 26.57 13.88 14.79
CA SER A 345 25.16 14.25 14.82
C SER A 345 24.25 13.04 15.00
N VAL A 346 24.45 11.99 14.21
CA VAL A 346 23.69 10.72 14.25
C VAL A 346 23.73 10.10 15.65
N SER A 347 24.86 10.18 16.35
CA SER A 347 24.98 9.67 17.72
C SER A 347 24.00 10.34 18.71
N LYS A 348 23.68 11.62 18.51
CA LYS A 348 22.81 12.45 19.38
C LYS A 348 21.33 12.45 18.99
N LEU A 349 21.00 11.96 17.79
CA LEU A 349 19.63 11.93 17.29
C LEU A 349 18.83 10.75 17.88
N GLU A 350 17.51 10.93 17.91
CA GLU A 350 16.58 9.92 18.40
C GLU A 350 16.47 8.76 17.39
N LYS A 351 16.54 7.52 17.90
CA LYS A 351 16.45 6.29 17.10
C LYS A 351 15.03 5.69 17.20
N PRO A 352 14.56 4.93 16.19
CA PRO A 352 15.21 4.64 14.93
C PRO A 352 15.41 5.85 14.04
N LEU A 353 16.55 5.89 13.36
CA LEU A 353 16.84 6.94 12.40
C LEU A 353 17.21 6.36 11.04
N VAL A 354 16.82 7.09 10.01
CA VAL A 354 17.12 6.78 8.60
C VAL A 354 18.01 7.86 8.05
N ILE A 355 19.12 7.48 7.45
CA ILE A 355 19.98 8.33 6.65
C ILE A 355 19.72 8.00 5.20
N HIS A 356 19.43 8.99 4.36
CA HIS A 356 19.24 8.74 2.93
C HIS A 356 19.83 9.84 2.07
N GLY A 357 20.20 9.45 0.86
CA GLY A 357 20.61 10.30 -0.25
C GLY A 357 20.08 9.70 -1.55
N ILE A 358 20.42 10.26 -2.71
CA ILE A 358 19.82 9.86 -4.01
C ILE A 358 19.87 8.33 -4.21
N ASN A 359 21.03 7.73 -3.98
CA ASN A 359 21.22 6.29 -4.11
C ASN A 359 22.06 5.76 -2.93
N SER A 360 21.71 4.59 -2.41
CA SER A 360 22.39 3.94 -1.29
C SER A 360 23.69 3.21 -1.68
N ASN A 361 24.02 3.16 -2.98
CA ASN A 361 25.24 2.54 -3.52
C ASN A 361 26.17 3.56 -4.21
N THR A 362 26.38 4.71 -3.59
CA THR A 362 27.36 5.70 -4.05
C THR A 362 28.67 5.58 -3.27
N PRO A 363 29.82 6.04 -3.82
CA PRO A 363 31.07 6.12 -3.07
C PRO A 363 30.91 6.89 -1.75
N THR A 364 30.13 7.97 -1.75
CA THR A 364 29.79 8.75 -0.55
C THR A 364 29.08 7.91 0.49
N VAL A 365 28.04 7.19 0.10
CA VAL A 365 27.29 6.35 1.03
C VAL A 365 28.13 5.18 1.52
N ASN A 366 29.00 4.60 0.70
CA ASN A 366 29.91 3.55 1.14
C ASN A 366 30.91 4.06 2.17
N ALA A 367 31.49 5.26 1.96
CA ALA A 367 32.35 5.90 2.95
C ALA A 367 31.60 6.15 4.28
N ILE A 368 30.34 6.58 4.22
CA ILE A 368 29.49 6.74 5.42
C ILE A 368 29.29 5.38 6.12
N LYS A 369 28.99 4.30 5.37
CA LYS A 369 28.79 2.96 5.93
C LYS A 369 30.02 2.48 6.70
N GLU A 370 31.21 2.65 6.14
CA GLU A 370 32.47 2.25 6.77
C GLU A 370 32.67 3.02 8.08
N HIS A 371 32.59 4.35 8.05
CA HIS A 371 32.87 5.19 9.22
C HIS A 371 31.82 5.09 10.34
N LEU A 372 30.57 4.75 10.00
CA LEU A 372 29.50 4.55 10.99
C LEU A 372 29.51 3.13 11.60
N LYS A 373 29.98 2.10 10.88
CA LYS A 373 30.12 0.74 11.42
C LYS A 373 31.23 0.60 12.46
N GLU A 374 32.31 1.37 12.32
CA GLU A 374 33.47 1.32 13.22
C GLU A 374 33.20 1.88 14.64
N GLY A 375 31.98 2.33 14.95
CA GLY A 375 31.64 2.93 16.25
C GLY A 375 30.37 2.38 16.90
N SER A 376 29.86 1.23 16.44
CA SER A 376 28.65 0.57 16.95
C SER A 376 28.95 -0.73 17.67
#